data_AF-A0A958FD00-F1
#
_entry.id   AF-A0A958FD00-F1
#
_cell.length_a   1.000
_cell.length_b   1.000
_cell.length_c   1.000
_cell.angle_alpha   90.00
_cell.angle_beta   90.00
_cell.angle_gamma   90.00
#
_symmetry.space_group_name_H-M   'P 1'
#
loop_
_entity.id
_entity.type
_entity.pdbx_description
1 polymer ?
#
loop_
_entity_poly.entity_id
_entity_poly.type
_entity_poly.pdbx_seq_one_letter_code
_entity_poly.pdbx_strand_id
1 'polypeptide(L)'
;MPVSHNDCAPVKSKFHFSLISLLSLLTLLLSCTQQEPAPPRAFAEEVFYHVLPRSFYDSDGDREGDFQGLIEKLDYLQELG
;
A
#
# COMPACT_ATOMS: atom_id res chain seq x y z
N MET A 1 46.58 27.37 -50.87
CA MET A 1 45.33 26.58 -50.84
C MET A 1 45.66 25.09 -50.91
N PRO A 2 45.95 24.40 -49.79
CA PRO A 2 45.70 22.96 -49.65
C PRO A 2 44.37 22.80 -48.89
N VAL A 3 43.61 21.72 -48.92
CA VAL A 3 43.89 20.32 -48.54
C VAL A 3 42.67 19.55 -49.08
N SER A 4 42.85 18.59 -49.99
CA SER A 4 43.11 17.16 -49.72
C SER A 4 41.90 16.38 -49.19
N HIS A 5 41.41 15.48 -50.04
CA HIS A 5 41.38 14.04 -49.83
C HIS A 5 41.15 13.54 -48.38
N ASN A 6 40.02 12.87 -48.13
CA ASN A 6 39.94 11.40 -48.18
C ASN A 6 38.67 10.87 -47.49
N ASP A 7 37.90 10.11 -48.28
CA ASP A 7 37.32 8.79 -48.03
C ASP A 7 37.15 8.30 -46.58
N CYS A 8 35.92 7.85 -46.26
CA CYS A 8 35.70 6.65 -45.43
C CYS A 8 34.28 6.09 -45.63
N ALA A 9 34.20 4.75 -45.74
CA ALA A 9 33.05 3.94 -46.16
C ALA A 9 32.03 3.65 -45.02
N PRO A 10 31.25 2.54 -45.06
CA PRO A 10 30.03 2.31 -45.82
C PRO A 10 28.77 2.19 -44.91
N VAL A 11 27.60 2.36 -45.53
CA VAL A 11 26.26 2.29 -44.92
C VAL A 11 25.95 0.88 -44.38
N LYS A 12 25.75 0.72 -43.06
CA LYS A 12 25.21 -0.50 -42.45
C LYS A 12 24.03 -0.21 -41.52
N SER A 13 22.91 -0.84 -41.86
CA SER A 13 21.78 -1.31 -41.03
C SER A 13 21.54 -0.60 -39.69
N LYS A 14 20.62 0.38 -39.69
CA LYS A 14 20.18 1.10 -38.47
C LYS A 14 18.67 1.05 -38.23
N PHE A 15 17.90 0.26 -39.00
CA PHE A 15 16.43 0.30 -38.94
C PHE A 15 15.84 -0.73 -37.96
N HIS A 16 16.40 -1.94 -37.89
CA HIS A 16 15.92 -2.99 -36.98
C HIS A 16 16.20 -2.67 -35.50
N PHE A 17 17.31 -2.01 -35.20
CA PHE A 17 17.65 -1.60 -33.83
C PHE A 17 16.69 -0.53 -33.28
N SER A 18 16.20 0.38 -34.13
CA SER A 18 15.25 1.42 -33.72
C SER A 18 13.88 0.82 -33.36
N LEU A 19 13.41 -0.16 -34.14
CA LEU A 19 12.13 -0.85 -33.93
C LEU A 19 12.13 -1.72 -32.67
N ILE A 20 13.23 -2.44 -32.39
CA ILE A 20 13.38 -3.27 -31.19
C ILE A 20 13.43 -2.39 -29.92
N SER A 21 14.13 -1.24 -29.98
CA SER A 21 14.18 -0.28 -28.88
C SER A 21 12.80 0.32 -28.56
N LEU A 22 12.00 0.63 -29.58
CA LEU A 22 10.66 1.19 -29.40
C LEU A 22 9.68 0.14 -28.86
N LEU A 23 9.77 -1.11 -29.35
CA LEU A 23 8.94 -2.22 -28.87
C LEU A 23 9.25 -2.57 -27.41
N SER A 24 10.54 -2.58 -27.04
CA SER A 24 11.02 -2.77 -25.66
C SER A 24 10.54 -1.66 -24.72
N LEU A 25 10.57 -0.40 -25.18
CA LEU A 25 10.08 0.74 -24.41
C LEU A 25 8.56 0.70 -24.27
N LEU A 26 7.84 0.30 -25.32
CA LEU A 26 6.39 0.12 -25.30
C LEU A 26 5.97 -1.02 -24.35
N THR A 27 6.68 -2.15 -24.33
CA THR A 27 6.45 -3.23 -23.35
C THR A 27 6.79 -2.81 -21.92
N LEU A 28 7.80 -1.96 -21.72
CA LEU A 28 8.15 -1.42 -20.40
C LEU A 28 7.09 -0.43 -19.91
N LEU A 29 6.53 0.39 -20.81
CA LEU A 29 5.43 1.32 -20.52
C LEU A 29 4.11 0.59 -20.21
N LEU A 30 3.83 -0.55 -20.86
CA LEU A 30 2.69 -1.41 -20.56
C LEU A 30 2.82 -2.14 -19.21
N SER A 31 4.02 -2.23 -18.63
CA SER A 31 4.25 -2.96 -17.38
C SER A 31 3.84 -2.18 -16.13
N CYS A 32 3.49 -0.90 -16.25
CA CYS A 32 3.12 -0.05 -15.12
C CYS A 32 1.62 0.25 -15.08
N THR A 33 0.74 -0.77 -15.07
CA THR A 33 -0.69 -0.52 -14.80
C THR A 33 -1.39 -1.69 -14.11
N GLN A 34 -0.84 -2.31 -13.05
CA GLN A 34 -1.67 -3.11 -12.14
C GLN A 34 -1.17 -3.02 -10.70
N GLN A 35 -1.44 -1.88 -10.05
CA GLN A 35 -1.57 -1.85 -8.60
C GLN A 35 -3.07 -1.92 -8.32
N GLU A 36 -3.63 -3.13 -8.22
CA GLU A 36 -4.97 -3.32 -7.65
C GLU A 36 -4.92 -2.77 -6.21
N PRO A 37 -5.71 -1.75 -5.85
CA PRO A 37 -5.78 -1.31 -4.47
C PRO A 37 -6.27 -2.50 -3.65
N ALA A 38 -5.57 -2.82 -2.56
CA ALA A 38 -6.00 -3.89 -1.66
C ALA A 38 -7.49 -3.69 -1.36
N PRO A 39 -8.31 -4.76 -1.42
CA PRO A 39 -9.73 -4.63 -1.15
C PRO A 39 -9.89 -3.90 0.18
N PRO A 40 -10.83 -2.96 0.29
CA PRO A 40 -11.08 -2.31 1.56
C PRO A 40 -11.26 -3.41 2.59
N ARG A 41 -10.49 -3.36 3.68
CA ARG A 41 -10.76 -4.18 4.85
C ARG A 41 -12.09 -3.70 5.40
N ALA A 42 -13.18 -4.16 4.78
CA ALA A 42 -14.49 -4.10 5.37
C ALA A 42 -14.37 -4.94 6.63
N PHE A 43 -14.44 -4.30 7.79
CA PHE A 43 -14.68 -4.98 9.05
C PHE A 43 -15.97 -5.78 8.84
N ALA A 44 -15.83 -7.10 8.69
CA ALA A 44 -16.95 -7.96 8.38
C ALA A 44 -17.85 -8.01 9.61
N GLU A 45 -19.03 -7.39 9.55
CA GLU A 45 -20.09 -7.45 10.57
C GLU A 45 -19.63 -7.37 12.04
N GLU A 46 -18.59 -6.57 12.33
CA GLU A 46 -18.09 -6.37 13.70
C GLU A 46 -18.82 -5.21 14.39
N VAL A 47 -19.16 -5.41 15.67
CA VAL A 47 -19.78 -4.38 16.52
C VAL A 47 -18.70 -3.76 17.42
N PHE A 48 -18.55 -2.43 17.33
CA PHE A 48 -17.59 -1.69 18.15
C PHE A 48 -18.28 -1.04 19.35
N TYR A 49 -17.77 -1.31 20.56
CA TYR A 49 -18.23 -0.69 21.79
C TYR A 49 -17.27 0.42 22.23
N HIS A 50 -17.77 1.65 22.35
CA HIS A 50 -17.02 2.74 22.97
C HIS A 50 -17.28 2.72 24.47
N VAL A 51 -16.27 2.29 25.24
CA VAL A 51 -16.33 2.27 26.70
C VAL A 51 -15.48 3.42 27.25
N LEU A 52 -16.06 4.19 28.18
CA LEU A 52 -15.32 5.22 28.92
C LEU A 52 -14.78 4.61 30.22
N PRO A 53 -13.46 4.41 30.38
CA PRO A 53 -12.90 3.67 31.53
C PRO A 53 -13.29 4.26 32.88
N ARG A 54 -13.21 5.59 33.01
CA ARG A 54 -13.49 6.33 34.26
C ARG A 54 -14.92 6.23 34.76
N SER A 55 -15.87 5.81 33.92
CA SER A 55 -17.28 5.72 34.28
C SER A 55 -17.83 4.30 34.19
N PHE A 56 -16.98 3.32 33.88
CA PHE A 56 -17.43 1.96 33.60
C PHE A 56 -17.50 1.08 34.85
N TYR A 57 -16.38 0.91 35.56
CA TYR A 57 -16.34 0.11 36.77
C TYR A 57 -15.16 0.51 37.66
N ASP A 58 -15.44 0.72 38.94
CA ASP A 58 -14.49 1.04 40.02
C ASP A 58 -14.19 -0.25 40.81
N SER A 59 -12.92 -0.68 40.81
CA SER A 59 -12.49 -1.93 41.42
C SER A 59 -11.92 -1.77 42.83
N ASP A 60 -11.48 -0.56 43.21
CA ASP A 60 -10.80 -0.30 44.48
C ASP A 60 -11.58 0.63 45.45
N GLY A 61 -12.72 1.15 45.00
CA GLY A 61 -13.66 1.95 45.78
C GLY A 61 -13.30 3.43 45.87
N ASP A 62 -12.42 3.93 45.01
CA ASP A 62 -12.01 5.35 44.98
C ASP A 62 -13.04 6.28 44.29
N ARG A 63 -14.13 5.70 43.76
CA ARG A 63 -15.26 6.31 43.04
C ARG A 63 -14.96 6.67 41.59
N GLU A 64 -13.84 6.24 41.06
CA GLU A 64 -13.46 6.46 39.68
C GLU A 64 -13.20 5.13 38.99
N GLY A 65 -13.73 4.97 37.78
CA GLY A 65 -13.49 3.75 37.04
C GLY A 65 -12.02 3.59 36.67
N ASP A 66 -11.55 2.35 36.66
CA ASP A 66 -10.15 2.02 36.47
C ASP A 66 -9.98 0.85 35.46
N PHE A 67 -8.76 0.60 35.03
CA PHE A 67 -8.49 -0.46 34.04
C PHE A 67 -8.63 -1.87 34.62
N GLN A 68 -8.39 -2.05 35.91
CA GLN A 68 -8.58 -3.33 36.58
C GLN A 68 -10.07 -3.70 36.57
N GLY A 69 -10.92 -2.73 36.82
CA GLY A 69 -12.36 -2.82 36.70
C GLY A 69 -12.86 -3.11 35.28
N LEU A 70 -12.25 -2.51 34.26
CA LEU A 70 -12.55 -2.84 32.86
C LEU A 70 -12.22 -4.31 32.55
N ILE A 71 -11.09 -4.81 33.03
CA ILE A 71 -10.66 -6.21 32.83
C ILE A 71 -11.66 -7.19 33.47
N GLU A 72 -12.12 -6.89 34.69
CA GLU A 72 -13.11 -7.71 35.41
C GLU A 72 -14.48 -7.82 34.71
N LYS A 73 -14.75 -6.93 33.73
CA LYS A 73 -16.01 -6.91 32.97
C LYS A 73 -15.81 -7.25 31.49
N LEU A 74 -14.65 -7.78 31.10
CA LEU A 74 -14.47 -8.27 29.73
C LEU A 74 -15.44 -9.40 29.39
N ASP A 75 -15.71 -10.30 30.33
CA ASP A 75 -16.70 -11.37 30.16
C ASP A 75 -18.10 -10.78 29.87
N TYR A 76 -18.48 -9.71 30.57
CA TYR A 76 -19.74 -9.00 30.30
C TYR A 76 -19.77 -8.42 28.88
N LEU A 77 -18.69 -7.81 28.41
CA LEU A 77 -18.62 -7.28 27.04
C LEU A 77 -18.72 -8.40 25.99
N GLN A 78 -18.14 -9.57 26.26
CA GLN A 78 -18.22 -10.74 25.39
C GLN A 78 -19.63 -11.34 25.34
N GLU A 79 -20.38 -11.28 26.45
CA GLU A 79 -21.77 -11.75 26.49
C GLU A 79 -22.75 -10.88 25.69
N LEU A 80 -22.35 -9.65 25.30
CA LEU A 80 -23.21 -8.73 24.55
C LEU A 80 -23.37 -9.08 23.06
N GLY A 81 -22.42 -9.80 22.45
CA GLY A 81 -22.44 -10.24 21.05
C GLY A 81 -21.18 -9.89 20.27
#